data_AF-A0A8T4ZDD6-F1
#
_entry.id   AF-A0A8T4ZDD6-F1
#
_cell.length_a   1.000
_cell.length_b   1.000
_cell.length_c   1.000
_cell.angle_alpha   90.00
_cell.angle_beta   90.00
_cell.angle_gamma   90.00
#
_symmetry.space_group_name_H-M   'P 1'
#
loop_
_entity.id
_entity.type
_entity.pdbx_description
1 polymer ?
#
loop_
_entity_poly.entity_id
_entity_poly.type
_entity_poly.pdbx_seq_one_letter_code
_entity_poly.pdbx_strand_id
1 'polypeptide(L)'
;MLYKGHASVWLGRRRERDILKLSEGHFKKIIDLATLLRNFMKAFLDNNLEEKEKMFKEIFNLEREADDVKESIIVELSKGPFHPMDREDIMRLILTMD
;
A
#
# COMPACT_ATOMS: atom_id res chain seq x y z
N MET A 1 8.23 34.75 6.18
CA MET A 1 9.64 34.31 6.19
C MET A 1 9.86 33.45 7.43
N LEU A 2 10.04 32.14 7.26
CA LEU A 2 10.53 31.26 8.32
C LEU A 2 11.73 30.52 7.74
N TYR A 3 12.89 30.73 8.33
CA TYR A 3 14.14 30.03 8.01
C TYR A 3 13.89 28.52 8.20
N LYS A 4 13.55 27.81 7.11
CA LYS A 4 13.56 26.34 7.10
C LYS A 4 15.03 25.92 7.10
N GLY A 5 15.59 25.67 8.29
CA GLY A 5 16.94 25.15 8.41
C GLY A 5 17.11 23.87 7.59
N HIS A 6 18.28 23.69 6.96
CA HIS A 6 18.63 22.52 6.13
C HIS A 6 18.23 21.17 6.77
N ALA A 7 18.27 21.07 8.10
CA ALA A 7 17.92 19.89 8.86
C ALA A 7 16.42 19.51 8.77
N SER A 8 15.48 20.47 8.76
CA SER A 8 14.04 20.14 8.70
C SER A 8 13.61 19.67 7.31
N VAL A 9 14.17 20.27 6.26
CA VAL A 9 14.00 19.81 4.87
C VAL A 9 14.65 18.44 4.65
N TRP A 10 15.79 18.18 5.29
CA TRP A 10 16.47 16.88 5.21
C TRP A 10 15.72 15.78 5.96
N LEU A 11 15.22 16.06 7.17
CA LEU A 11 14.39 15.13 7.96
C LEU A 11 13.07 14.82 7.26
N GLY A 12 12.40 15.82 6.68
CA GLY A 12 11.19 15.64 5.88
C GLY A 12 11.42 14.70 4.70
N ARG A 13 12.49 14.92 3.92
CA ARG A 13 12.85 14.05 2.77
C ARG A 13 13.19 12.62 3.17
N ARG A 14 13.77 12.40 4.35
CA ARG A 14 14.03 11.02 4.84
C ARG A 14 12.72 10.31 5.14
N ARG A 15 11.82 10.98 5.88
CA ARG A 15 10.50 10.45 6.23
C ARG A 15 9.66 10.14 4.99
N GLU A 16 9.66 11.04 4.02
CA GLU A 16 8.98 10.85 2.73
C GLU A 16 9.47 9.58 2.02
N ARG A 17 10.79 9.37 1.92
CA ARG A 17 11.34 8.14 1.35
C ARG A 17 10.93 6.88 2.11
N ASP A 18 10.88 6.95 3.43
CA ASP A 18 10.48 5.81 4.25
C ASP A 18 9.00 5.46 4.02
N ILE A 19 8.13 6.47 3.89
CA ILE A 19 6.72 6.27 3.55
C ILE A 19 6.57 5.71 2.13
N LEU A 20 7.26 6.24 1.14
CA LEU A 20 7.20 5.73 -0.23
C LEU A 20 7.66 4.27 -0.34
N LYS A 21 8.60 3.83 0.49
CA LYS A 21 8.98 2.41 0.58
C LYS A 21 7.88 1.53 1.17
N LEU A 22 7.14 2.03 2.16
CA LEU A 22 5.96 1.34 2.68
C LEU A 22 4.88 1.24 1.59
N SER A 23 4.66 2.33 0.84
CA SER A 23 3.74 2.38 -0.30
C SER A 23 4.12 1.35 -1.39
N GLU A 24 5.39 1.23 -1.73
CA GLU A 24 5.88 0.20 -2.66
C GLU A 24 5.54 -1.22 -2.17
N GLY A 25 5.69 -1.47 -0.87
CA GLY A 25 5.32 -2.73 -0.23
C GLY A 25 3.82 -3.06 -0.32
N HIS A 26 2.96 -2.04 -0.17
CA HIS A 26 1.50 -2.16 -0.38
C HIS A 26 1.18 -2.47 -1.85
N PHE A 27 1.75 -1.73 -2.80
CA PHE A 27 1.49 -1.94 -4.23
C PHE A 27 1.92 -3.31 -4.72
N LYS A 28 3.01 -3.85 -4.17
CA LYS A 28 3.43 -5.22 -4.49
C LYS A 28 2.34 -6.23 -4.11
N LYS A 29 1.72 -6.09 -2.93
CA LYS A 29 0.61 -6.96 -2.51
C LYS A 29 -0.61 -6.82 -3.41
N ILE A 30 -0.95 -5.60 -3.85
CA ILE A 30 -2.04 -5.37 -4.80
C ILE A 30 -1.75 -6.08 -6.13
N ILE A 31 -0.52 -6.01 -6.64
CA ILE A 31 -0.12 -6.70 -7.87
C ILE A 31 -0.20 -8.22 -7.70
N ASP A 32 0.25 -8.74 -6.56
CA ASP A 32 0.19 -10.17 -6.23
C ASP A 32 -1.28 -10.63 -6.15
N LEU A 33 -2.16 -9.86 -5.50
CA LEU A 33 -3.60 -10.10 -5.42
C LEU A 33 -4.25 -10.10 -6.81
N ALA A 34 -3.97 -9.09 -7.64
CA ALA A 34 -4.50 -9.02 -9.01
C ALA A 34 -4.06 -10.22 -9.87
N THR A 35 -2.82 -10.68 -9.68
CA THR A 35 -2.29 -11.88 -10.35
C THR A 35 -3.01 -13.15 -9.88
N LEU A 36 -3.23 -13.27 -8.57
CA LEU A 36 -3.92 -14.41 -7.98
C LEU A 36 -5.39 -14.44 -8.39
N LEU A 37 -6.05 -13.29 -8.42
CA LEU A 37 -7.43 -13.14 -8.90
C LEU A 37 -7.56 -13.60 -10.36
N ARG A 38 -6.60 -13.26 -11.23
CA ARG A 38 -6.57 -13.76 -12.62
C ARG A 38 -6.52 -15.29 -12.67
N ASN A 39 -5.72 -15.91 -11.81
CA ASN A 39 -5.61 -17.37 -11.78
C ASN A 39 -6.85 -18.02 -11.17
N PHE A 40 -7.45 -17.40 -10.14
CA PHE A 40 -8.73 -17.82 -9.58
C PHE A 40 -9.83 -17.81 -10.64
N MET A 41 -9.88 -16.77 -11.49
CA MET A 41 -10.83 -16.71 -12.60
C MET A 41 -10.64 -17.85 -13.62
N LYS A 42 -9.40 -18.29 -13.88
CA LYS A 42 -9.15 -19.45 -14.77
C LYS A 42 -9.63 -20.75 -14.14
N ALA A 43 -9.21 -21.02 -12.89
CA ALA A 43 -9.74 -22.14 -12.11
C ALA A 43 -11.27 -22.06 -11.99
N PHE A 44 -11.81 -20.84 -12.07
CA PHE A 44 -13.24 -20.61 -12.05
C PHE A 44 -13.99 -21.20 -13.22
N LEU A 45 -13.49 -20.91 -14.41
CA LEU A 45 -14.00 -21.41 -15.67
C LEU A 45 -13.78 -22.93 -15.81
N ASP A 46 -12.71 -23.47 -15.25
CA ASP A 46 -12.38 -24.90 -15.31
C ASP A 46 -13.16 -25.78 -14.31
N ASN A 47 -14.09 -25.20 -13.54
CA ASN A 47 -14.88 -25.88 -12.50
C ASN A 47 -14.06 -26.63 -11.44
N ASN A 48 -12.80 -26.24 -11.22
CA ASN A 48 -11.94 -26.82 -10.20
C ASN A 48 -12.27 -26.23 -8.82
N LEU A 49 -13.18 -26.86 -8.08
CA LEU A 49 -13.67 -26.40 -6.77
C LEU A 49 -12.57 -26.34 -5.69
N GLU A 50 -11.69 -27.34 -5.65
CA GLU A 50 -10.63 -27.41 -4.63
C GLU A 50 -9.61 -26.29 -4.82
N GLU A 51 -9.16 -26.07 -6.06
CA GLU A 51 -8.22 -24.99 -6.37
C GLU A 51 -8.88 -23.62 -6.15
N LYS A 52 -10.15 -23.43 -6.53
CA LYS A 52 -10.91 -22.21 -6.22
C LYS A 52 -10.86 -21.86 -4.74
N GLU A 53 -11.19 -22.81 -3.86
CA GLU A 53 -11.25 -22.56 -2.42
C GLU A 53 -9.89 -22.20 -1.83
N LYS A 54 -8.83 -22.87 -2.28
CA LYS A 54 -7.46 -22.57 -1.87
C LYS A 54 -7.06 -21.15 -2.29
N MET A 55 -7.27 -20.81 -3.56
CA MET A 55 -6.93 -19.50 -4.11
C MET A 55 -7.76 -18.39 -3.48
N PHE A 56 -9.04 -18.63 -3.18
CA PHE A 56 -9.89 -17.67 -2.49
C PHE A 56 -9.36 -17.33 -1.08
N LYS A 57 -8.93 -18.34 -0.31
CA LYS A 57 -8.31 -18.13 1.01
C LYS A 57 -7.02 -17.31 0.90
N GLU A 58 -6.23 -17.57 -0.13
CA GLU A 58 -4.98 -16.84 -0.36
C GLU A 58 -5.24 -15.38 -0.79
N ILE A 59 -6.24 -15.13 -1.64
CA ILE A 59 -6.70 -13.76 -1.98
C ILE A 59 -7.13 -13.02 -0.72
N PHE A 60 -7.95 -13.67 0.13
CA PHE A 60 -8.44 -13.07 1.36
C PHE A 60 -7.31 -12.71 2.33
N ASN A 61 -6.31 -13.59 2.48
CA ASN A 61 -5.16 -13.30 3.32
C ASN A 61 -4.31 -12.15 2.76
N LEU A 62 -4.07 -12.12 1.44
CA LEU A 62 -3.32 -11.04 0.79
C LEU A 62 -4.03 -9.69 0.91
N GLU A 63 -5.37 -9.66 0.80
CA GLU A 63 -6.17 -8.45 0.99
C GLU A 63 -6.02 -7.90 2.41
N ARG A 64 -6.14 -8.77 3.42
CA ARG A 64 -5.92 -8.38 4.82
C ARG A 64 -4.51 -7.85 5.05
N GLU A 65 -3.49 -8.52 4.51
CA GLU A 65 -2.12 -8.05 4.63
C GLU A 65 -1.89 -6.71 3.91
N ALA A 66 -2.61 -6.45 2.81
CA ALA A 66 -2.54 -5.16 2.12
C ALA A 66 -3.19 -4.06 2.96
N ASP A 67 -4.36 -4.33 3.54
CA ASP A 67 -5.08 -3.42 4.44
C ASP A 67 -4.23 -3.07 5.69
N ASP A 68 -3.57 -4.04 6.30
CA ASP A 68 -2.65 -3.83 7.42
C ASP A 68 -1.49 -2.87 7.04
N VAL A 69 -0.92 -3.03 5.84
CA VAL A 69 0.13 -2.14 5.35
C VAL A 69 -0.42 -0.74 5.06
N LYS A 70 -1.61 -0.62 4.47
CA LYS A 70 -2.30 0.65 4.25
C LYS A 70 -2.51 1.39 5.57
N GLU A 71 -3.01 0.72 6.60
CA GLU A 71 -3.21 1.32 7.92
C GLU A 71 -1.87 1.84 8.50
N SER A 72 -0.79 1.05 8.37
CA SER A 72 0.55 1.48 8.81
C SER A 72 1.04 2.75 8.10
N ILE A 73 0.76 2.88 6.80
CA ILE A 73 1.13 4.07 6.01
C ILE A 73 0.34 5.29 6.47
N ILE A 74 -0.97 5.16 6.69
CA ILE A 74 -1.85 6.24 7.16
C ILE A 74 -1.39 6.71 8.55
N VAL A 75 -1.07 5.78 9.45
CA VAL A 75 -0.54 6.07 10.78
C VAL A 75 0.78 6.84 10.68
N GLU A 76 1.69 6.47 9.78
CA GLU A 76 2.95 7.20 9.60
C GLU A 76 2.78 8.57 8.94
N LEU A 77 1.85 8.72 7.99
CA LEU A 77 1.52 10.02 7.39
C LEU A 77 0.92 11.01 8.40
N SER A 78 0.24 10.48 9.41
CA SER A 78 -0.39 11.25 10.50
C SER A 78 0.62 11.82 11.51
N LYS A 79 1.86 11.31 11.52
CA LYS A 79 2.92 11.69 12.48
C LYS A 79 3.90 12.72 11.88
N GLY A 80 4.47 13.55 12.76
CA GLY A 80 5.65 14.39 12.49
C GLY A 80 5.43 15.59 11.53
N PRO A 81 6.48 16.40 11.30
CA PRO A 81 6.45 17.50 10.34
C PRO A 81 6.55 16.94 8.92
N PHE A 82 5.42 16.89 8.23
CA PHE A 82 5.34 16.62 6.80
C PHE A 82 4.81 17.86 6.10
N HIS A 83 5.28 18.14 4.89
CA HIS A 83 4.68 19.23 4.14
C HIS A 83 3.22 18.85 3.81
N PRO A 84 2.22 19.72 4.05
CA PRO A 84 0.81 19.33 3.91
C PRO A 84 0.43 18.84 2.52
N MET A 85 1.00 19.43 1.45
CA MET A 85 0.75 18.99 0.06
C MET A 85 1.22 17.56 -0.16
N ASP A 86 2.47 17.27 0.20
CA ASP A 86 3.10 15.96 0.03
C ASP A 86 2.32 14.87 0.80
N ARG A 87 1.70 15.22 1.95
CA ARG A 87 0.84 14.30 2.70
C ARG A 87 -0.43 13.98 1.91
N GLU A 88 -1.10 14.99 1.36
CA GLU A 88 -2.33 14.80 0.58
C GLU A 88 -2.07 13.95 -0.66
N ASP A 89 -0.97 14.21 -1.38
CA ASP A 89 -0.61 13.47 -2.58
C ASP A 89 -0.37 11.98 -2.28
N ILE A 90 0.38 11.68 -1.21
CA ILE A 90 0.62 10.28 -0.82
C ILE A 90 -0.68 9.62 -0.31
N MET A 91 -1.48 10.31 0.50
CA MET A 91 -2.78 9.79 0.93
C MET A 91 -3.67 9.44 -0.25
N ARG A 92 -3.76 10.34 -1.25
CA ARG A 92 -4.54 10.10 -2.47
C ARG A 92 -4.01 8.91 -3.26
N LEU A 93 -2.70 8.79 -3.40
CA LEU A 93 -2.06 7.67 -4.08
C LEU A 93 -2.42 6.33 -3.41
N ILE A 94 -2.28 6.22 -2.08
CA ILE A 94 -2.59 4.99 -1.35
C ILE A 94 -4.07 4.63 -1.47
N LEU A 95 -4.97 5.58 -1.24
CA LEU A 95 -6.42 5.34 -1.31
C LEU A 95 -6.94 5.03 -2.72
N THR A 96 -6.20 5.41 -3.76
CA THR A 96 -6.58 5.09 -5.15
C THR A 96 -6.09 3.71 -5.57
N MET A 97 -4.98 3.24 -4.98
CA MET A 97 -4.36 1.96 -5.33
C MET A 97 -5.01 0.77 -4.65
N ASP A 98 -5.50 0.97 -3.43
CA ASP A 98 -6.25 -0.02 -2.65
C ASP A 98 -7.61 -0.36 -3.30
#